data_AF-A0A2T4WP75-F1
#
_entry.id   AF-A0A2T4WP75-F1
#
_cell.length_a   1.000
_cell.length_b   1.000
_cell.length_c   1.000
_cell.angle_alpha   90.00
_cell.angle_beta   90.00
_cell.angle_gamma   90.00
#
_symmetry.space_group_name_H-M   'P 1'
#
loop_
_entity.id
_entity.type
_entity.pdbx_description
1 polymer ?
#
loop_
_entity_poly.entity_id
_entity_poly.type
_entity_poly.pdbx_seq_one_letter_code
_entity_poly.pdbx_strand_id
1 'polypeptide(L)' 'MYQKYKSAELVKPSGLDLKDRLVGVQRVTKVTKGGRAFGFSAIVVVGDEAGVVGHGLGKSKDVASAIA' A
#
# COMPACT_ATOMS: atom_id res chain seq x y z
N MET A 1 19.65 10.16 12.86
CA MET A 1 19.75 8.68 12.91
C MET A 1 18.80 8.05 11.88
N TYR A 2 18.93 8.37 10.58
CA TYR A 2 18.02 7.82 9.54
C TYR A 2 18.68 7.94 8.16
N GLN A 3 19.79 7.23 7.94
CA GLN A 3 20.56 7.37 6.70
C GLN A 3 21.22 6.05 6.26
N LYS A 4 20.57 4.90 6.50
CA LYS A 4 21.20 3.59 6.32
C LYS A 4 20.42 2.55 5.50
N TYR A 5 19.58 2.97 4.55
CA TYR A 5 19.03 2.06 3.54
C TYR A 5 19.13 2.67 2.12
N LYS A 6 20.37 2.94 1.71
CA LYS A 6 20.82 2.73 0.32
C LYS A 6 21.12 1.23 0.29
N SER A 7 20.38 0.36 -0.39
CA SER A 7 20.11 0.37 -1.83
C SER A 7 18.86 -0.48 -2.07
N ALA A 8 17.79 0.08 -2.64
CA ALA A 8 16.67 -0.72 -3.13
C ALA A 8 17.09 -1.32 -4.48
N GLU A 9 17.51 -2.58 -4.50
CA GLU A 9 17.75 -3.30 -5.73
C GLU A 9 16.40 -3.60 -6.40
N LEU A 10 16.27 -3.31 -7.69
CA LEU A 10 15.03 -3.55 -8.43
C LEU A 10 14.87 -5.05 -8.67
N VAL A 11 14.03 -5.69 -7.86
CA VAL A 11 13.74 -7.12 -7.98
C VAL A 11 12.74 -7.33 -9.12
N LYS A 12 13.06 -8.22 -10.06
CA LYS A 12 12.12 -8.63 -11.10
C LYS A 12 11.07 -9.56 -10.47
N PRO A 13 9.76 -9.31 -10.67
CA PRO A 13 8.71 -10.12 -10.05
C PRO A 13 8.55 -11.52 -10.70
N SER A 14 9.25 -11.78 -11.81
CA SER A 14 9.18 -13.06 -12.52
C SER A 14 9.91 -14.16 -11.75
N GLY A 15 9.15 -15.06 -11.11
CA GLY A 15 9.67 -16.27 -10.45
C GLY A 15 9.62 -16.27 -8.92
N LEU A 16 9.04 -15.24 -8.30
CA LEU A 16 8.86 -15.15 -6.84
C LEU A 16 7.40 -15.43 -6.47
N ASP A 17 7.19 -16.20 -5.39
CA ASP A 17 5.87 -16.43 -4.81
C ASP A 17 5.55 -15.26 -3.87
N LEU A 18 4.93 -14.22 -4.41
CA LEU A 18 4.61 -12.99 -3.70
C LEU A 18 3.26 -13.10 -3.00
N LYS A 19 3.26 -13.01 -1.67
CA LYS A 19 2.04 -12.93 -0.86
C LYS A 19 1.74 -11.49 -0.50
N ASP A 20 0.48 -11.12 -0.57
CA ASP A 20 -0.03 -9.83 -0.12
C ASP A 20 -0.56 -9.90 1.32
N ARG A 21 -0.39 -8.81 2.05
CA ARG A 21 -0.93 -8.63 3.39
C ARG A 21 -1.46 -7.23 3.58
N LEU A 22 -2.73 -7.14 3.95
CA LEU A 22 -3.34 -5.87 4.35
C LEU A 22 -2.83 -5.47 5.73
N VAL A 23 -2.17 -4.32 5.82
CA VAL A 23 -1.70 -3.75 7.09
C VAL A 23 -2.80 -2.93 7.74
N GLY A 24 -3.56 -2.19 6.94
CA GLY A 24 -4.68 -1.41 7.46
C GLY A 24 -5.48 -0.74 6.37
N VAL A 25 -6.76 -0.51 6.68
CA VAL A 25 -7.67 0.28 5.87
C VAL A 25 -8.22 1.42 6.71
N GLN A 26 -8.23 2.62 6.15
CA GLN A 26 -8.67 3.83 6.82
C GLN A 26 -9.66 4.57 5.94
N ARG A 27 -10.78 5.00 6.52
CA ARG A 27 -11.69 5.93 5.85
C ARG A 27 -11.17 7.36 6.02
N VAL A 28 -10.83 8.02 4.92
CA VAL A 28 -10.38 9.41 4.87
C VAL A 28 -11.49 10.32 4.32
N THR A 29 -11.46 11.60 4.66
CA THR A 29 -12.46 12.58 4.18
C THR A 29 -11.83 13.89 3.73
N LYS A 30 -12.31 14.44 2.61
CA LYS A 30 -12.08 15.82 2.20
C LYS A 30 -13.33 16.66 2.48
N VAL A 31 -13.19 17.71 3.29
CA VAL A 31 -14.28 18.65 3.56
C VAL A 31 -14.38 19.66 2.40
N THR A 32 -15.59 19.93 1.95
CA THR A 32 -15.91 20.86 0.87
C THR A 32 -17.02 21.80 1.31
N LYS A 33 -17.30 22.86 0.53
CA LYS A 33 -18.38 23.81 0.84
C LYS A 33 -19.77 23.15 0.97
N GLY A 34 -20.00 22.03 0.29
CA GLY A 34 -21.28 21.31 0.27
C GLY A 34 -21.35 20.06 1.15
N GLY A 35 -20.30 19.73 1.91
CA GLY A 35 -20.27 18.53 2.75
C GLY A 35 -18.93 17.82 2.77
N ARG A 36 -18.94 16.51 2.99
CA ARG A 36 -17.73 15.67 3.12
C ARG A 36 -17.67 14.64 1.99
N ALA A 37 -16.59 14.67 1.22
CA ALA A 37 -16.27 13.61 0.27
C ALA A 37 -15.47 12.53 0.99
N PHE A 38 -16.00 11.31 1.04
CA PHE A 38 -15.35 10.16 1.65
C PHE A 38 -14.46 9.42 0.64
N GLY A 39 -13.42 8.77 1.16
CA GLY A 39 -12.62 7.79 0.44
C GLY A 39 -11.97 6.81 1.42
N PHE A 40 -11.35 5.79 0.88
CA PHE A 40 -10.60 4.78 1.62
C PHE A 40 -9.13 4.84 1.22
N SER A 41 -8.26 4.69 2.20
CA SER A 41 -6.82 4.48 2.03
C SER A 41 -6.50 3.09 2.55
N ALA A 42 -5.84 2.27 1.74
CA ALA A 42 -5.34 0.97 2.16
C ALA A 42 -3.80 0.99 2.11
N ILE A 43 -3.18 0.32 3.07
CA ILE A 43 -1.74 0.03 3.05
C ILE A 43 -1.59 -1.48 2.91
N VAL A 44 -0.89 -1.89 1.85
CA VAL A 44 -0.65 -3.30 1.51
C VAL A 44 0.86 -3.52 1.49
N VAL A 45 1.29 -4.65 2.04
CA VAL A 45 2.67 -5.12 1.96
C VAL A 45 2.68 -6.41 1.17
N VAL A 46 3.64 -6.54 0.26
CA VAL A 46 3.81 -7.70 -0.60
C VAL A 46 5.22 -8.25 -0.41
N GLY A 47 5.38 -9.56 -0.29
CA GLY A 47 6.71 -10.15 -0.15
C GLY A 47 6.72 -11.68 -0.25
N ASP A 48 7.91 -12.24 -0.37
CA ASP A 48 8.18 -13.67 -0.56
C ASP A 48 8.63 -14.39 0.72
N GLU A 49 8.57 -13.70 1.87
CA GLU A 49 9.10 -14.15 3.18
C GLU A 49 10.60 -14.50 3.20
N ALA A 50 11.29 -14.41 2.05
CA ALA A 50 12.69 -14.76 1.83
C ALA A 50 13.62 -13.52 1.80
N GLY A 51 13.09 -12.35 2.16
CA GLY A 51 13.84 -11.10 2.28
C GLY A 51 13.48 -10.05 1.23
N VAL A 52 12.61 -10.37 0.26
CA VAL A 52 12.06 -9.39 -0.68
C VAL A 52 10.72 -8.89 -0.15
N VAL A 53 10.65 -7.58 0.09
CA VAL A 53 9.42 -6.91 0.53
C VAL A 53 9.20 -5.63 -0.25
N GLY A 54 7.94 -5.37 -0.59
CA GLY A 54 7.44 -4.14 -1.16
C GLY A 54 6.24 -3.64 -0.36
N HIS A 55 6.02 -2.33 -0.34
CA HIS A 55 4.85 -1.74 0.28
C HIS A 55 4.16 -0.79 -0.69
N GLY A 56 2.84 -0.76 -0.64
CA GLY A 56 1.98 0.06 -1.48
C GLY A 56 0.93 0.79 -0.65
N LEU A 57 0.58 1.99 -1.10
CA LEU A 57 -0.54 2.75 -0.57
C LEU A 57 -1.56 2.98 -1.69
N GLY A 58 -2.75 2.42 -1.53
CA GLY A 58 -3.87 2.57 -2.44
C GLY A 58 -4.92 3.53 -1.90
N LYS A 59 -5.52 4.35 -2.78
CA LYS A 59 -6.65 5.22 -2.42
C LYS A 59 -7.76 5.10 -3.44
N SER A 60 -8.97 4.83 -2.96
CA SER A 60 -10.15 4.75 -3.82
C SER A 60 -11.42 5.17 -3.08
N LYS A 61 -12.54 5.27 -3.80
CA LYS A 61 -13.87 5.50 -3.21
C LYS A 61 -14.47 4.25 -2.59
N ASP A 62 -14.00 3.09 -3.01
CA ASP A 62 -14.41 1.78 -2.51
C ASP A 62 -13.22 1.02 -1.91
N VAL A 63 -13.50 0.10 -0.99
CA VAL A 63 -12.49 -0.66 -0.24
C VAL A 63 -11.78 -1.65 -1.14
N ALA A 64 -12.51 -2.44 -1.94
CA ALA A 64 -11.90 -3.46 -2.81
C ALA A 64 -10.94 -2.82 -3.82
N SER A 65 -11.37 -1.69 -4.39
CA SER A 65 -10.56 -0.91 -5.34
C SER A 65 -9.36 -0.20 -4.70
N ALA A 66 -9.32 -0.06 -3.38
CA ALA A 66 -8.17 0.52 -2.68
C ALA A 66 -7.10 -0.54 -2.33
N ILE A 67 -7.49 -1.82 -2.28
CA ILE A 67 -6.63 -2.96 -1.90
C ILE A 67 -5.99 -3.62 -3.12
N ALA A 68 -6.73 -3.68 -4.23
CA ALA A 68 -6.35 -4.38 -5.47
C ALA A 68 -5.05 -3.88 -6.12
#